data_AF-A0A2V5LJ31-F1
#
_entry.id   AF-A0A2V5LJ31-F1
#
_cell.length_a   1.000
_cell.length_b   1.000
_cell.length_c   1.000
_cell.angle_alpha   90.00
_cell.angle_beta   90.00
_cell.angle_gamma   90.00
#
_symmetry.space_group_name_H-M   'P 1'
#
loop_
_entity.id
_entity.type
_entity.pdbx_description
1 polymer ?
#
loop_
_entity_poly.entity_id
_entity_poly.type
_entity_poly.pdbx_seq_one_letter_code
_entity_poly.pdbx_strand_id
1 'polypeptide(L)'
;MFSIVVLLDGGAATTPAPTPMATLTPTPSTTPAQGFAIGCVYMIRALHVGDPDPDLKNEPCWTNSHFPVVLLRETWGRLEQTKGNRDWSFFDKGVELAREHGKKFAVVVAAGYTSPSWIFDSPTNAYAFHHFL
;
A
#
# COMPACT_ATOMS: atom_id res chain seq x y z
N MET A 1 17.30 -0.86 -1.23
CA MET A 1 15.99 -0.38 -0.72
C MET A 1 14.94 -1.34 -1.24
N PHE A 2 14.36 -2.17 -0.39
CA PHE A 2 13.28 -3.08 -0.79
C PHE A 2 11.97 -2.49 -0.27
N SER A 3 11.00 -2.29 -1.16
CA SER A 3 9.68 -1.78 -0.84
C SER A 3 8.67 -2.54 -1.67
N ILE A 4 7.61 -3.03 -1.03
CA ILE A 4 6.47 -3.64 -1.73
C ILE A 4 5.48 -2.51 -2.02
N VAL A 5 5.08 -2.38 -3.28
CA VAL A 5 4.03 -1.47 -3.74
C VAL A 5 2.85 -2.33 -4.17
N VAL A 6 1.69 -2.14 -3.53
CA VAL A 6 0.44 -2.76 -3.98
C VAL A 6 -0.54 -1.66 -4.36
N LEU A 7 -1.03 -1.69 -5.60
CA LEU A 7 -2.12 -0.83 -6.09
C LEU A 7 -3.44 -1.54 -5.83
N LEU A 8 -4.36 -0.88 -5.14
CA LEU A 8 -5.66 -1.41 -4.78
C LEU A 8 -6.76 -0.49 -5.31
N ASP A 9 -7.83 -1.10 -5.83
CA ASP A 9 -9.03 -0.39 -6.26
C ASP A 9 -10.06 -0.43 -5.11
N GLY A 10 -10.77 0.68 -4.86
CA GLY A 10 -11.64 0.85 -3.70
C GLY A 10 -13.01 0.17 -3.81
N GLY A 11 -13.18 -0.77 -4.73
CA GLY A 11 -14.45 -1.48 -4.96
C GLY A 11 -14.73 -2.57 -3.93
N ALA A 12 -15.98 -2.67 -3.48
CA ALA A 12 -16.44 -3.71 -2.55
C ALA A 12 -16.30 -5.13 -3.16
N ALA A 13 -15.74 -6.06 -2.38
CA ALA A 13 -15.51 -7.44 -2.80
C ALA A 13 -16.77 -8.31 -2.63
N THR A 14 -17.25 -8.94 -3.71
CA THR A 14 -18.21 -10.06 -3.65
C THR A 14 -17.52 -11.34 -4.12
N THR A 15 -17.54 -12.38 -3.28
CA THR A 15 -16.98 -13.71 -3.56
C THR A 15 -17.76 -14.43 -4.67
N PRO A 16 -17.12 -14.92 -5.76
CA PRO A 16 -17.78 -15.84 -6.69
C PRO A 16 -17.56 -17.30 -6.29
N ALA A 17 -18.63 -18.10 -6.28
CA ALA A 17 -18.59 -19.56 -6.18
C ALA A 17 -18.01 -20.21 -7.45
N PRO A 18 -17.38 -21.40 -7.39
CA PRO A 18 -16.78 -22.04 -8.57
C PRO A 18 -17.87 -22.50 -9.55
N THR A 19 -17.85 -21.96 -10.78
CA THR A 19 -18.75 -22.33 -11.88
C THR A 19 -17.98 -23.16 -12.92
N PRO A 20 -18.54 -24.26 -13.47
CA PRO A 20 -17.88 -25.09 -14.47
C PRO A 20 -17.54 -24.32 -15.77
N MET A 21 -16.41 -24.68 -16.36
CA MET A 21 -15.76 -23.99 -17.48
C MET A 21 -16.56 -24.14 -18.79
N ALA A 22 -17.28 -23.09 -19.20
CA ALA A 22 -17.80 -22.96 -20.56
C ALA A 22 -16.70 -22.41 -21.48
N THR A 23 -16.51 -23.02 -22.64
CA THR A 23 -15.61 -22.55 -23.70
C THR A 23 -16.07 -21.17 -24.19
N LEU A 24 -15.35 -20.11 -23.84
CA LEU A 24 -15.66 -18.75 -24.24
C LEU A 24 -15.16 -18.48 -25.68
N THR A 25 -16.08 -18.29 -26.61
CA THR A 25 -15.79 -17.62 -27.89
C THR A 25 -15.53 -16.13 -27.59
N PRO A 26 -14.35 -15.55 -27.92
CA PRO A 26 -14.08 -14.16 -27.62
C PRO A 26 -14.99 -13.26 -28.47
N THR A 27 -15.94 -12.60 -27.82
CA THR A 27 -16.71 -11.50 -28.43
C THR A 27 -15.84 -10.23 -28.37
N PRO A 28 -15.62 -9.50 -29.47
CA PRO A 28 -14.87 -8.25 -29.41
C PRO A 28 -15.60 -7.25 -28.51
N SER A 29 -14.99 -6.88 -27.39
CA SER A 29 -15.50 -5.85 -26.50
C SER A 29 -15.29 -4.49 -27.16
N THR A 30 -16.37 -3.77 -27.41
CA THR A 30 -16.37 -2.37 -27.90
C THR A 30 -16.19 -1.35 -26.76
N THR A 31 -15.76 -1.79 -25.58
CA THR A 31 -15.40 -0.87 -24.49
C THR A 31 -14.12 -0.14 -24.92
N PRO A 32 -14.10 1.20 -25.02
CA PRO A 32 -12.86 1.92 -25.24
C PRO A 32 -11.89 1.50 -24.14
N ALA A 33 -10.71 1.00 -24.51
CA ALA A 33 -9.64 0.82 -23.55
C ALA A 33 -9.38 2.20 -22.94
N GLN A 34 -9.87 2.44 -21.72
CA GLN A 34 -9.51 3.63 -20.98
C GLN A 34 -8.02 3.49 -20.70
N GLY A 35 -7.22 4.19 -21.52
CA GLY A 35 -5.80 4.33 -21.33
C GLY A 35 -5.56 4.69 -19.87
N PHE A 36 -4.83 3.84 -19.17
CA PHE A 36 -4.55 3.93 -17.75
C PHE A 36 -3.54 5.06 -17.53
N ALA A 37 -3.96 6.32 -17.64
CA ALA A 37 -3.14 7.42 -17.20
C ALA A 37 -3.16 7.41 -15.66
N ILE A 38 -2.11 6.83 -15.05
CA ILE A 38 -1.93 6.78 -13.58
C ILE A 38 -1.88 8.19 -12.96
N GLY A 39 -1.76 9.24 -13.78
CA GLY A 39 -1.75 10.64 -13.33
C GLY A 39 -0.59 10.93 -12.38
N CYS A 40 -0.62 12.09 -11.71
CA CYS A 40 0.33 12.38 -10.65
C CYS A 40 -0.06 11.59 -9.38
N VAL A 41 0.91 10.91 -8.77
CA VAL A 41 0.70 10.22 -7.49
C VAL A 41 1.09 11.17 -6.36
N TYR A 42 0.18 11.42 -5.43
CA TYR A 42 0.52 12.14 -4.21
C TYR A 42 1.16 11.15 -3.22
N MET A 43 2.34 11.48 -2.70
CA MET A 43 3.01 10.63 -1.71
C MET A 43 2.81 11.21 -0.31
N ILE A 44 2.09 10.47 0.54
CA ILE A 44 2.03 10.79 1.96
C ILE A 44 3.45 10.69 2.54
N ARG A 45 3.80 11.65 3.40
CA ARG A 45 5.10 11.68 4.07
C ARG A 45 5.28 10.39 4.88
N ALA A 46 6.40 9.70 4.69
CA ALA A 46 6.80 8.63 5.58
C ALA A 46 7.46 9.21 6.83
N LEU A 47 7.12 8.65 8.00
CA LEU A 47 7.57 9.12 9.30
C LEU A 47 8.49 8.10 9.97
N HIS A 48 9.32 8.58 10.89
CA HIS A 48 10.17 7.76 11.73
C HIS A 48 9.45 7.38 13.03
N VAL A 49 9.94 6.33 13.68
CA VAL A 49 9.52 6.00 15.04
C VAL A 49 9.76 7.21 15.96
N GLY A 50 8.73 7.61 16.70
CA GLY A 50 8.75 8.78 17.59
C GLY A 50 8.22 10.07 16.97
N ASP A 51 8.10 10.15 15.64
CA ASP A 51 7.38 11.27 15.00
C ASP A 51 5.89 11.24 15.39
N PRO A 52 5.22 12.40 15.50
CA PRO A 52 3.78 12.43 15.74
C PRO A 52 3.00 11.82 14.56
N ASP A 53 1.84 11.23 14.83
CA ASP A 53 0.98 10.71 13.76
C ASP A 53 0.57 11.81 12.78
N PRO A 54 0.57 11.51 11.46
CA PRO A 54 0.21 12.51 10.48
C PRO A 54 -1.29 12.78 10.53
N ASP A 55 -1.67 14.05 10.39
CA ASP A 55 -3.07 14.43 10.24
C ASP A 55 -3.57 14.13 8.83
N LEU A 56 -3.72 12.83 8.57
CA LEU A 56 -4.00 12.29 7.24
C LEU A 56 -5.27 12.89 6.62
N LYS A 57 -6.26 13.28 7.43
CA LYS A 57 -7.54 13.82 6.93
C LYS A 57 -7.39 15.20 6.28
N ASN A 58 -6.43 15.99 6.74
CA ASN A 58 -6.24 17.36 6.28
C ASN A 58 -5.19 17.47 5.16
N GLU A 59 -4.72 16.33 4.63
CA GLU A 59 -3.82 16.31 3.48
C GLU A 59 -4.54 16.82 2.21
N PRO A 60 -3.91 17.71 1.42
CA PRO A 60 -4.57 18.34 0.27
C PRO A 60 -4.85 17.39 -0.90
N CYS A 61 -4.29 16.17 -0.86
CA CYS A 61 -4.46 15.18 -1.92
C CYS A 61 -5.90 14.69 -2.08
N TRP A 62 -6.69 14.73 -1.01
CA TRP A 62 -8.05 14.23 -1.00
C TRP A 62 -9.01 15.09 -1.84
N THR A 63 -8.83 16.41 -1.85
CA THR A 63 -9.69 17.32 -2.62
C THR A 63 -9.05 17.78 -3.93
N ASN A 64 -7.74 17.64 -4.10
CA ASN A 64 -7.04 18.07 -5.31
C ASN A 64 -7.19 17.04 -6.45
N SER A 65 -7.84 17.43 -7.55
CA SER A 65 -8.11 16.56 -8.71
C SER A 65 -6.87 16.19 -9.53
N HIS A 66 -5.76 16.93 -9.40
CA HIS A 66 -4.50 16.59 -10.09
C HIS A 66 -3.84 15.32 -9.55
N PHE A 67 -4.25 14.86 -8.36
CA PHE A 67 -3.76 13.63 -7.74
C PHE A 67 -4.85 12.55 -7.72
N PRO A 68 -5.03 11.77 -8.78
CA PRO A 68 -6.01 10.67 -8.81
C PRO A 68 -5.61 9.47 -7.94
N VAL A 69 -4.33 9.37 -7.57
CA VAL A 69 -3.78 8.27 -6.76
C VAL A 69 -3.05 8.83 -5.55
N VAL A 70 -3.31 8.25 -4.37
CA VAL A 70 -2.58 8.55 -3.14
C VAL A 70 -1.72 7.34 -2.73
N LEU A 71 -0.42 7.55 -2.57
CA LEU A 71 0.50 6.56 -2.03
C LEU A 71 0.59 6.74 -0.51
N LEU A 72 -0.04 5.82 0.22
CA LEU A 72 0.08 5.68 1.67
C LEU A 72 1.42 5.05 1.99
N ARG A 73 2.25 5.74 2.78
CA ARG A 73 3.60 5.29 3.12
C ARG A 73 3.77 5.23 4.61
N GLU A 74 4.17 4.07 5.11
CA GLU A 74 4.56 3.91 6.51
C GLU A 74 5.89 3.15 6.61
N THR A 75 6.60 3.29 7.72
CA THR A 75 7.83 2.55 7.99
C THR A 75 7.55 1.27 8.78
N TRP A 76 8.35 0.23 8.54
CA TRP A 76 8.20 -1.03 9.28
C TRP A 76 8.38 -0.82 10.79
N GLY A 77 9.32 0.04 11.20
CA GLY A 77 9.55 0.36 12.61
C GLY A 77 8.31 0.93 13.31
N ARG A 78 7.48 1.72 12.63
CA ARG A 78 6.22 2.24 13.18
C ARG A 78 5.10 1.20 13.11
N LEU A 79 5.01 0.47 12.00
CA LEU A 79 4.03 -0.60 11.77
C LEU A 79 4.16 -1.73 12.81
N GLU A 80 5.38 -2.16 13.15
CA GLU A 80 5.64 -3.32 14.00
C GLU A 80 6.76 -3.02 15.00
N GLN A 81 6.47 -2.17 15.99
CA GLN A 81 7.45 -1.76 17.00
C GLN A 81 7.98 -2.93 17.84
N THR A 82 7.13 -3.92 18.12
CA THR A 82 7.51 -5.18 18.78
C THR A 82 7.13 -6.37 17.90
N LYS A 83 7.94 -7.43 17.95
CA LYS A 83 7.78 -8.60 17.07
C LYS A 83 6.37 -9.18 17.16
N GLY A 84 5.67 -9.24 16.02
CA GLY A 84 4.32 -9.78 15.91
C GLY A 84 3.19 -8.81 16.25
N ASN A 85 3.48 -7.63 16.81
CA ASN A 85 2.48 -6.64 17.16
C ASN A 85 2.42 -5.55 16.07
N ARG A 86 1.43 -5.66 15.17
CA ARG A 86 1.32 -4.81 13.98
C ARG A 86 0.14 -3.84 14.12
N ASP A 87 0.42 -2.56 13.90
CA ASP A 87 -0.60 -1.50 13.89
C ASP A 87 -0.88 -1.04 12.45
N TRP A 88 -2.01 -1.49 11.90
CA TRP A 88 -2.44 -1.15 10.54
C TRP A 88 -3.31 0.12 10.49
N SER A 89 -3.55 0.79 11.62
CA SER A 89 -4.53 1.87 11.73
C SER A 89 -4.27 3.04 10.78
N PHE A 90 -3.00 3.35 10.50
CA PHE A 90 -2.62 4.36 9.49
C PHE A 90 -3.17 4.01 8.10
N PHE A 91 -3.01 2.76 7.68
CA PHE A 91 -3.48 2.30 6.38
C PHE A 91 -5.00 2.22 6.35
N ASP A 92 -5.64 1.68 7.40
CA ASP A 92 -7.10 1.61 7.48
C ASP A 92 -7.74 3.00 7.34
N LYS A 93 -7.20 4.01 8.04
CA LYS A 93 -7.63 5.41 7.90
C LYS A 93 -7.44 5.94 6.48
N GLY A 94 -6.30 5.64 5.86
CA GLY A 94 -6.01 6.09 4.50
C GLY A 94 -6.91 5.45 3.44
N VAL A 95 -7.25 4.17 3.60
CA VAL A 95 -8.20 3.45 2.72
C VAL A 95 -9.58 4.07 2.83
N GLU A 96 -10.03 4.37 4.05
CA GLU A 96 -11.33 5.00 4.27
C GLU A 96 -11.41 6.39 3.64
N LEU A 97 -10.37 7.21 3.79
CA LEU A 97 -10.29 8.52 3.13
C LEU A 97 -10.25 8.40 1.60
N ALA A 98 -9.51 7.43 1.07
CA ALA A 98 -9.48 7.19 -0.37
C ALA A 98 -10.87 6.81 -0.90
N ARG A 99 -11.60 5.96 -0.17
CA ARG A 99 -12.98 5.59 -0.47
C ARG A 99 -13.93 6.78 -0.41
N GLU A 100 -13.85 7.60 0.65
CA GLU A 100 -14.66 8.81 0.85
C GLU A 100 -14.49 9.81 -0.29
N HIS A 101 -13.25 10.00 -0.77
CA HIS A 101 -12.91 10.98 -1.79
C HIS A 101 -12.84 10.42 -3.23
N GLY A 102 -13.21 9.16 -3.44
CA GLY A 102 -13.16 8.52 -4.76
C GLY A 102 -11.76 8.45 -5.37
N LYS A 103 -10.73 8.33 -4.52
CA LYS A 103 -9.32 8.22 -4.91
C LYS A 103 -8.91 6.76 -5.03
N LYS A 104 -8.00 6.47 -5.96
CA LYS A 104 -7.24 5.22 -5.93
C LYS A 104 -6.12 5.35 -4.92
N PHE A 105 -5.63 4.23 -4.40
CA PHE A 105 -4.51 4.25 -3.48
C PHE A 105 -3.52 3.13 -3.74
N ALA A 106 -2.30 3.35 -3.26
CA ALA A 106 -1.28 2.33 -3.17
C ALA A 106 -0.64 2.37 -1.78
N VAL A 107 -0.13 1.23 -1.34
CA VAL A 107 0.50 1.09 -0.03
C VAL A 107 1.98 0.77 -0.20
N VAL A 108 2.81 1.43 0.61
CA VAL A 108 4.23 1.10 0.79
C VAL A 108 4.54 0.98 2.27
N VAL A 109 5.15 -0.15 2.64
CA VAL A 109 5.86 -0.31 3.91
C VAL A 109 7.36 -0.23 3.62
N ALA A 110 7.99 0.83 4.10
CA ALA A 110 9.42 1.05 3.93
C ALA A 110 10.22 0.30 5.00
N ALA A 111 11.07 -0.61 4.53
CA ALA A 111 12.07 -1.32 5.33
C ALA A 111 13.48 -0.76 5.05
N GLY A 112 14.46 -1.16 5.86
CA GLY A 112 15.86 -0.75 5.73
C GLY A 112 16.39 -0.17 7.03
N TYR A 113 16.90 1.06 7.02
CA TYR A 113 17.33 1.72 8.25
C TYR A 113 16.16 2.02 9.22
N THR A 114 14.92 2.00 8.70
CA THR A 114 13.67 2.15 9.46
C THR A 114 13.07 0.83 9.92
N SER A 115 13.79 -0.30 9.76
CA SER A 115 13.34 -1.58 10.27
C SER A 115 13.33 -1.56 11.80
N PRO A 116 12.38 -2.24 12.46
CA PRO A 116 12.35 -2.30 13.92
C PRO A 116 13.57 -3.05 14.47
N SER A 117 14.05 -2.65 15.65
CA SER A 117 15.29 -3.19 16.22
C SER A 117 15.24 -4.70 16.45
N TRP A 118 14.07 -5.25 16.76
CA TRP A 118 13.89 -6.68 17.06
C TRP A 118 14.27 -7.60 15.89
N ILE A 119 14.35 -7.08 14.66
CA ILE A 119 14.83 -7.85 13.51
C ILE A 119 16.33 -8.22 13.63
N PHE A 120 17.09 -7.47 14.42
CA PHE A 120 18.52 -7.70 14.62
C PHE A 120 18.82 -8.53 15.88
N ASP A 121 17.82 -8.77 16.73
CA ASP A 121 17.98 -9.52 17.98
C ASP A 121 18.22 -11.03 17.77
N SER A 122 18.07 -11.54 16.55
CA SER A 122 18.39 -12.91 16.20
C SER A 122 19.06 -13.02 14.83
N PRO A 123 20.14 -13.81 14.69
CA PRO A 123 20.75 -14.08 13.38
C PRO A 123 19.81 -14.82 12.42
N THR A 124 18.73 -15.43 12.91
CA THR A 124 17.69 -16.02 12.04
C THR A 124 16.68 -15.01 11.51
N ASN A 125 16.61 -13.80 12.08
CA ASN A 125 15.71 -12.73 11.64
C ASN A 125 16.36 -11.85 10.56
N ALA A 126 17.70 -11.72 10.56
CA ALA A 126 18.45 -11.09 9.50
C ALA A 126 18.80 -12.12 8.42
N TYR A 127 18.47 -11.86 7.16
CA TYR A 127 18.91 -12.71 6.06
C TYR A 127 20.44 -12.82 6.10
N ALA A 128 20.96 -14.03 6.32
CA ALA A 128 22.39 -14.29 6.19
C ALA A 128 22.75 -14.10 4.71
N PHE A 129 23.42 -12.99 4.38
CA PHE A 129 24.16 -12.88 3.13
C PHE A 129 25.35 -13.84 3.24
N HIS A 130 25.14 -15.10 2.87
CA HIS A 130 26.25 -16.03 2.73
C HIS A 130 27.21 -15.46 1.68
N HIS A 131 28.43 -15.16 2.11
CA HIS A 131 29.52 -14.69 1.29
C HIS A 131 29.74 -15.63 0.10
N PHE A 132 29.62 -15.13 -1.12
CA PHE A 132 30.28 -15.72 -2.28
C PHE A 132 31.70 -15.13 -2.33
N LEU A 133 32.68 -15.92 -1.88
CA LEU A 133 34.07 -15.79 -2.30
C LEU A 133 34.28 -16.68 -3.53
#